data_AF-A0A7K1BNR6-F1
#
_entry.id   AF-A0A7K1BNR6-F1
#
_cell.length_a   1.000
_cell.length_b   1.000
_cell.length_c   1.000
_cell.angle_alpha   90.00
_cell.angle_beta   90.00
_cell.angle_gamma   90.00
#
_symmetry.space_group_name_H-M   'P 1'
#
loop_
_entity.id
_entity.type
_entity.pdbx_description
1 polymer ?
#
loop_
_entity_poly.entity_id
_entity_poly.type
_entity_poly.pdbx_seq_one_letter_code
_entity_poly.pdbx_strand_id
1 'polypeptide(L)'
;MKARVAVMFMLSDAWLIARKDLKLEIRSRVAINQVIPFALLVLVLFAFALDPDRGLLEKATPGLYWIAVLFSGLLAMQRAFSLEAADGVTDGLRLSGLSPSGIYLGKTLSVAVQLLVLEVL
;
A
#
# COMPACT_ATOMS: atom_id res chain seq x y z
N MET A 1 20.22 29.43 4.48
CA MET A 1 20.35 28.95 3.08
C MET A 1 20.60 27.44 2.98
N LYS A 2 21.59 26.87 3.70
CA LYS A 2 21.92 25.42 3.66
C LYS A 2 20.74 24.47 3.98
N ALA A 3 19.89 24.81 4.96
CA ALA A 3 18.75 23.98 5.34
C ALA A 3 17.69 23.84 4.23
N ARG A 4 17.41 24.91 3.47
CA ARG A 4 16.44 24.86 2.37
C ARG A 4 16.90 23.95 1.24
N VAL A 5 18.20 23.98 0.94
CA VAL A 5 18.82 23.16 -0.11
C VAL A 5 18.79 21.67 0.28
N ALA A 6 19.12 21.34 1.52
CA ALA A 6 19.04 19.97 2.04
C ALA A 6 17.60 19.41 1.98
N VAL A 7 16.61 20.24 2.33
CA VAL A 7 15.18 19.86 2.23
C VAL A 7 14.77 19.62 0.78
N MET A 8 15.22 20.44 -0.16
CA MET A 8 14.92 20.27 -1.59
C MET A 8 15.44 18.94 -2.13
N PHE A 9 16.69 18.58 -1.80
CA PHE A 9 17.27 17.29 -2.16
C PHE A 9 16.53 16.11 -1.53
N MET A 10 16.15 16.22 -0.25
CA MET A 10 15.37 15.20 0.44
C MET A 10 14.01 14.95 -0.23
N LEU A 11 13.31 16.02 -0.65
CA LEU A 11 12.02 15.91 -1.32
C LEU A 11 12.15 15.32 -2.72
N SER A 12 13.21 15.66 -3.47
CA SER A 12 13.46 15.04 -4.77
C SER A 12 13.76 13.55 -4.64
N ASP A 13 14.57 13.16 -3.65
CA ASP A 13 14.90 11.75 -3.38
C ASP A 13 13.63 10.97 -3.00
N ALA A 14 12.80 11.54 -2.13
CA ALA A 14 11.52 10.95 -1.74
C ALA A 14 10.59 10.73 -2.94
N TRP A 15 10.46 11.73 -3.81
CA TRP A 15 9.64 11.62 -5.01
C TRP A 15 10.18 10.56 -5.99
N LEU A 16 11.50 10.47 -6.15
CA LEU A 16 12.14 9.46 -7.00
C LEU A 16 11.83 8.04 -6.51
N ILE A 17 11.98 7.80 -5.21
CA ILE A 17 11.67 6.50 -4.59
C ILE A 17 10.18 6.17 -4.71
N ALA A 18 9.30 7.11 -4.34
CA ALA A 18 7.86 6.89 -4.39
C ALA A 18 7.37 6.56 -5.81
N ARG A 19 7.86 7.30 -6.82
CA ARG A 19 7.50 7.06 -8.21
C ARG A 19 8.00 5.69 -8.70
N LYS A 20 9.20 5.30 -8.31
CA LYS A 20 9.77 3.98 -8.64
C LYS A 20 8.91 2.86 -8.05
N ASP A 21 8.59 2.93 -6.76
CA ASP A 21 7.82 1.89 -6.08
C ASP A 21 6.37 1.81 -6.60
N LEU A 22 5.71 2.95 -6.83
CA LEU A 22 4.36 2.97 -7.40
C LEU A 22 4.33 2.40 -8.83
N LYS A 23 5.36 2.68 -9.64
CA LYS A 23 5.49 2.12 -11.00
C LYS A 23 5.76 0.61 -10.96
N LEU A 24 6.55 0.14 -9.98
CA LEU A 24 6.78 -1.29 -9.77
C LEU A 24 5.47 -2.00 -9.42
N GLU A 25 4.67 -1.43 -8.53
CA GLU A 25 3.38 -1.99 -8.12
C GLU A 25 2.39 -2.09 -9.29
N ILE A 26 2.25 -1.01 -10.07
CA ILE A 26 1.37 -1.00 -11.26
C ILE A 26 1.82 -2.04 -12.29
N ARG A 27 3.13 -2.24 -12.44
CA ARG A 27 3.69 -3.18 -13.43
C ARG A 27 3.62 -4.63 -12.95
N SER A 28 3.84 -4.88 -11.66
CA SER A 28 3.76 -6.22 -11.09
C SER A 28 2.32 -6.75 -11.09
N ARG A 29 1.33 -5.84 -11.10
CA ARG A 29 -0.12 -6.13 -10.97
C ARG A 29 -0.41 -7.00 -9.73
N VAL A 30 0.45 -6.95 -8.72
CA VAL A 30 0.33 -7.82 -7.54
C VAL A 30 -0.89 -7.44 -6.72
N ALA A 31 -1.17 -6.14 -6.50
CA ALA A 31 -2.42 -5.69 -5.90
C ALA A 31 -3.66 -6.26 -6.62
N ILE A 32 -3.67 -6.23 -7.96
CA ILE A 32 -4.79 -6.75 -8.76
C ILE A 32 -4.90 -8.27 -8.63
N ASN A 33 -3.79 -8.99 -8.63
CA ASN A 33 -3.79 -10.45 -8.64
C ASN A 33 -4.01 -11.09 -7.27
N GLN A 34 -3.86 -10.34 -6.18
CA GLN A 34 -3.91 -10.91 -4.84
C GLN A 34 -4.87 -10.19 -3.90
N VAL A 35 -4.82 -8.85 -3.87
CA VAL A 35 -5.68 -8.07 -2.96
C VAL A 35 -7.13 -8.15 -3.43
N ILE A 36 -7.40 -7.97 -4.72
CA ILE A 36 -8.78 -8.00 -5.26
C ILE A 36 -9.44 -9.37 -5.07
N PRO A 37 -8.83 -10.52 -5.46
CA PRO A 37 -9.45 -11.83 -5.23
C PRO A 37 -9.70 -12.10 -3.75
N PHE A 38 -8.79 -11.68 -2.87
CA PHE A 38 -8.96 -11.83 -1.43
C PHE A 38 -10.11 -10.97 -0.89
N ALA A 39 -10.21 -9.69 -1.29
CA ALA A 39 -11.32 -8.82 -0.93
C ALA A 39 -12.66 -9.39 -1.42
N LEU A 40 -12.72 -9.87 -2.66
CA LEU A 40 -13.91 -10.54 -3.22
C LEU A 40 -14.29 -11.78 -2.42
N LEU A 41 -13.32 -12.62 -2.03
CA LEU A 41 -13.57 -13.78 -1.18
C LEU A 41 -14.15 -13.36 0.18
N VAL A 42 -13.61 -12.33 0.82
CA VAL A 42 -14.16 -11.79 2.08
C VAL A 42 -15.61 -11.33 1.90
N LEU A 43 -15.92 -10.59 0.83
CA LEU A 43 -17.28 -10.16 0.52
C LEU A 43 -18.23 -11.34 0.28
N VAL A 44 -17.78 -12.37 -0.45
CA VAL A 44 -18.56 -13.59 -0.68
C VAL A 44 -18.81 -14.34 0.64
N LEU A 45 -17.81 -14.45 1.51
CA LEU A 45 -17.97 -15.08 2.83
C LEU A 45 -18.98 -14.31 3.70
N PHE A 46 -18.97 -12.98 3.65
CA PHE A 46 -19.97 -12.17 4.33
C PHE A 46 -21.37 -12.35 3.75
N ALA A 47 -21.51 -12.43 2.43
CA ALA A 47 -22.79 -12.68 1.78
C ALA A 47 -23.36 -14.07 2.12
N PHE A 48 -22.52 -15.06 2.42
CA PHE A 48 -22.97 -16.36 2.92
C PHE A 48 -23.26 -16.37 4.42
N ALA A 49 -22.50 -15.59 5.21
CA ALA A 49 -22.68 -15.52 6.66
C ALA A 49 -23.90 -14.69 7.07
N LEU A 50 -24.23 -13.67 6.29
CA LEU A 50 -25.38 -12.81 6.46
C LEU A 50 -26.43 -13.28 5.45
N ASP A 51 -27.47 -13.98 5.93
CA ASP A 51 -28.65 -14.31 5.13
C ASP A 51 -29.15 -13.07 4.34
N PRO A 52 -29.89 -13.19 3.22
CA PRO A 52 -30.32 -12.07 2.37
C PRO A 52 -31.26 -11.03 3.01
N ASP A 53 -31.37 -10.98 4.33
CA ASP A 53 -32.07 -9.95 5.08
C ASP A 53 -31.40 -8.59 4.85
N ARG A 54 -32.05 -7.79 4.00
CA ARG A 54 -31.61 -6.43 3.64
C ARG A 54 -31.45 -5.53 4.86
N GLY A 55 -32.25 -5.70 5.91
CA GLY A 55 -32.18 -4.89 7.11
C GLY A 55 -30.92 -5.17 7.95
N LEU A 56 -30.46 -6.42 7.97
CA LEU A 56 -29.19 -6.79 8.59
C LEU A 56 -28.01 -6.31 7.74
N LEU A 57 -28.09 -6.49 6.42
CA LEU A 57 -27.07 -6.08 5.46
C LEU A 57 -26.82 -4.57 5.51
N GLU A 58 -27.85 -3.73 5.51
CA GLU A 58 -27.71 -2.27 5.59
C GLU A 58 -27.00 -1.82 6.87
N LYS A 59 -27.31 -2.46 8.00
CA LYS A 59 -26.67 -2.15 9.29
C LYS A 59 -25.24 -2.66 9.38
N ALA A 60 -24.95 -3.80 8.77
CA ALA A 60 -23.62 -4.43 8.81
C ALA A 60 -22.66 -3.84 7.78
N THR A 61 -23.14 -3.35 6.63
CA THR A 61 -22.34 -2.88 5.49
C THR A 61 -21.19 -1.94 5.88
N PRO A 62 -21.37 -0.91 6.74
CA PRO A 62 -20.26 -0.05 7.14
C PRO A 62 -19.14 -0.80 7.85
N GLY A 63 -19.48 -1.77 8.71
CA GLY A 63 -18.51 -2.61 9.41
C GLY A 63 -17.81 -3.59 8.46
N LEU A 64 -18.56 -4.22 7.56
CA LEU A 64 -18.01 -5.16 6.57
C LEU A 64 -17.04 -4.47 5.61
N TYR A 65 -17.36 -3.24 5.20
CA TYR A 65 -16.47 -2.40 4.38
C TYR A 65 -15.14 -2.18 5.09
N TRP A 66 -15.14 -1.72 6.35
CA TRP A 66 -13.90 -1.51 7.09
C TRP A 66 -13.12 -2.81 7.32
N ILE A 67 -13.80 -3.95 7.55
CA ILE A 67 -13.11 -5.24 7.66
C ILE A 67 -12.42 -5.61 6.34
N ALA A 68 -13.12 -5.45 5.21
CA ALA A 68 -12.55 -5.71 3.88
C ALA A 68 -11.35 -4.80 3.60
N VAL A 69 -11.46 -3.50 3.90
CA VAL A 69 -10.38 -2.51 3.75
C VAL A 69 -9.19 -2.87 4.64
N LEU A 70 -9.41 -3.18 5.93
CA LEU A 70 -8.34 -3.49 6.88
C LEU A 70 -7.58 -4.76 6.50
N PHE A 71 -8.30 -5.84 6.15
CA PHE A 71 -7.64 -7.08 5.75
C PHE A 71 -6.89 -6.92 4.42
N SER A 72 -7.48 -6.23 3.46
CA SER A 72 -6.84 -5.94 2.18
C SER A 72 -5.60 -5.06 2.36
N GLY A 73 -5.68 -4.07 3.25
CA GLY A 73 -4.57 -3.20 3.64
C GLY A 73 -3.43 -3.95 4.33
N LEU A 74 -3.76 -4.90 5.21
CA LEU A 74 -2.77 -5.79 5.83
C LEU A 74 -2.02 -6.61 4.79
N LEU A 75 -2.73 -7.17 3.80
CA LEU A 75 -2.13 -7.95 2.72
C LEU A 75 -1.24 -7.07 1.82
N ALA A 76 -1.70 -5.88 1.46
CA ALA A 76 -0.92 -4.90 0.70
C ALA A 76 0.37 -4.49 1.45
N MET A 77 0.27 -4.25 2.76
CA MET A 77 1.42 -3.91 3.59
C MET A 77 2.43 -5.06 3.68
N GLN A 78 1.97 -6.30 3.95
CA GLN A 78 2.85 -7.48 3.94
C GLN A 78 3.59 -7.63 2.61
N ARG A 79 2.93 -7.32 1.49
CA ARG A 79 3.57 -7.35 0.17
C ARG A 79 4.63 -6.27 0.00
N ALA A 80 4.34 -5.03 0.39
CA ALA A 80 5.32 -3.96 0.37
C ALA A 80 6.59 -4.33 1.18
N PHE A 81 6.43 -4.96 2.35
CA PHE A 81 7.56 -5.47 3.14
C PHE A 81 8.29 -6.64 2.46
N SER A 82 7.58 -7.57 1.83
CA SER A 82 8.19 -8.72 1.16
C SER A 82 9.11 -8.32 -0.01
N LEU A 83 8.78 -7.22 -0.71
CA LEU A 83 9.61 -6.68 -1.79
C LEU A 83 10.92 -6.09 -1.28
N GLU A 84 10.90 -5.52 -0.07
CA GLU A 84 12.07 -4.93 0.58
C GLU A 84 12.95 -5.97 1.28
N ALA A 85 12.34 -7.06 1.74
CA ALA A 85 13.04 -8.21 2.31
C ALA A 85 13.79 -9.05 1.26
N ALA A 86 13.59 -8.77 -0.04
CA ALA A 86 14.36 -9.43 -1.09
C ALA A 86 15.85 -9.08 -0.99
N ASP A 87 16.70 -10.10 -1.14
CA ASP A 87 18.14 -9.96 -0.95
C ASP A 87 18.73 -8.84 -1.83
N GLY A 88 19.58 -8.02 -1.22
CA GLY A 88 20.31 -6.94 -1.90
C GLY A 88 19.54 -5.64 -2.13
N VAL A 89 18.22 -5.58 -1.89
CA VAL A 89 17.45 -4.34 -2.05
C VAL A 89 17.88 -3.28 -1.04
N THR A 90 17.98 -3.67 0.24
CA THR A 90 18.39 -2.77 1.31
C THR A 90 19.83 -2.27 1.14
N ASP A 91 20.74 -3.14 0.70
CA ASP A 91 22.13 -2.76 0.43
C ASP A 91 22.27 -1.90 -0.83
N GLY A 92 21.49 -2.20 -1.87
CA GLY A 92 21.39 -1.34 -3.06
C GLY A 92 20.90 0.07 -2.74
N LEU A 93 19.92 0.19 -1.83
CA LEU A 93 19.46 1.50 -1.35
C LEU A 93 20.53 2.24 -0.54
N ARG A 94 21.31 1.54 0.28
CA ARG A 94 22.43 2.14 1.03
C ARG A 94 23.56 2.63 0.10
N LEU A 95 23.80 1.92 -1.00
CA LEU A 95 24.82 2.29 -2.00
C LEU A 95 24.34 3.36 -2.99
N SER A 96 23.04 3.69 -3.01
CA SER A 96 22.45 4.63 -3.97
C SER A 96 22.87 6.10 -3.80
N GLY A 97 23.47 6.45 -2.65
CA GLY A 97 23.85 7.82 -2.32
C GLY A 97 22.67 8.76 -2.02
N LEU A 98 21.45 8.26 -2.01
CA LEU A 98 20.25 9.02 -1.64
C LEU A 98 20.22 9.32 -0.14
N SER A 99 19.56 10.42 0.23
CA SER A 99 19.37 10.76 1.64
C SER A 99 18.52 9.69 2.36
N PRO A 100 18.95 9.19 3.54
CA PRO A 100 18.16 8.20 4.29
C PRO A 100 16.75 8.68 4.64
N SER A 101 16.60 9.97 4.94
CA SER A 101 15.30 10.59 5.20
C SER A 101 14.43 10.68 3.93
N GLY A 102 15.03 10.93 2.76
CA GLY A 102 14.35 10.89 1.48
C GLY A 102 13.86 9.49 1.14
N ILE A 103 14.68 8.46 1.35
CA ILE A 103 14.29 7.05 1.17
C ILE A 103 13.11 6.69 2.07
N TYR A 104 13.16 7.05 3.36
CA TYR A 104 12.07 6.80 4.29
C TYR A 104 10.77 7.47 3.84
N LEU A 105 10.82 8.78 3.56
CA LEU A 105 9.64 9.53 3.12
C LEU A 105 9.07 9.01 1.82
N GLY A 106 9.92 8.63 0.86
CA GLY A 106 9.48 8.08 -0.42
C GLY A 106 8.74 6.75 -0.25
N LYS A 107 9.26 5.84 0.58
CA LYS A 107 8.60 4.56 0.89
C LYS A 107 7.29 4.78 1.63
N THR A 108 7.28 5.62 2.65
CA THR A 108 6.06 5.96 3.40
C THR A 108 5.00 6.54 2.48
N LEU A 109 5.37 7.47 1.59
CA LEU A 109 4.46 8.07 0.63
C LEU A 109 3.91 7.02 -0.35
N SER A 110 4.75 6.14 -0.88
CA SER A 110 4.31 5.07 -1.79
C SER A 110 3.29 4.14 -1.14
N VAL A 111 3.58 3.66 0.07
CA VAL A 111 2.67 2.77 0.82
C VAL A 111 1.38 3.51 1.19
N ALA A 112 1.46 4.76 1.63
CA ALA A 112 0.28 5.57 1.93
C ALA A 112 -0.63 5.75 0.71
N VAL A 113 -0.05 6.04 -0.47
CA VAL A 113 -0.82 6.15 -1.72
C VAL A 113 -1.48 4.81 -2.08
N GLN A 114 -0.78 3.69 -1.92
CA GLN A 114 -1.34 2.36 -2.19
C GLN A 114 -2.52 2.05 -1.26
N LEU A 115 -2.41 2.36 0.03
CA LEU A 115 -3.50 2.17 0.99
C LEU A 115 -4.69 3.09 0.71
N LEU A 116 -4.46 4.34 0.33
CA LEU A 116 -5.53 5.28 -0.06
C LEU A 116 -6.25 4.83 -1.33
N VAL A 117 -5.52 4.32 -2.32
CA VAL A 117 -6.14 3.75 -3.54
C VAL A 117 -7.02 2.56 -3.18
N LEU A 118 -6.58 1.72 -2.25
CA LEU A 118 -7.34 0.56 -1.77
C LEU A 118 -8.60 0.98 -1.01
N GLU A 119 -8.54 2.02 -0.19
CA GLU A 119 -9.71 2.57 0.51
C GLU A 119 -10.78 3.09 -0.47
N VAL A 120 -10.36 3.71 -1.58
CA VAL A 120 -11.27 4.30 -2.58
C VAL A 120 -11.85 3.25 -3.54
N LEU A 121 -11.26 2.05 -3.62
CA LEU A 121 -11.69 0.96 -4.50
C LEU A 121 -12.89 0.19 -3.94
#